data_AF-A0A9X2AJW7-F1
#
_entry.id   AF-A0A9X2AJW7-F1
#
_cell.length_a   1.000
_cell.length_b   1.000
_cell.length_c   1.000
_cell.angle_alpha   90.00
_cell.angle_beta   90.00
_cell.angle_gamma   90.00
#
_symmetry.space_group_name_H-M   'P 1'
#
loop_
_entity.id
_entity.type
_entity.pdbx_description
1 polymer ?
#
loop_
_entity_poly.entity_id
_entity_poly.type
_entity_poly.pdbx_seq_one_letter_code
_entity_poly.pdbx_strand_id
1 'polypeptide(L)'
;MATDGVKIIDGDLAHDVYVTFMDLYDAGESIETVKTAIEQFQADNDDVDDEIFITAYALALWEVGQLDEEILSQVALAIKQNAFANYLTQSENAPNEGRKRQQVLNRFWDKISQPNIRPRKRKIHKAQTKFVFDEGDVLSFQMSDGTYRATILLLISQHRGRCSYQFAMPTYTAPSKATFEDVQNGEIMGRMIEPASRVGFNVVGMAHKTLLAIADRFERIGHLEITQAAKRCGAQSGAVDFESFASAFVDFNNIIGIKKTVKTHSKQVFPVRQLLQ
;
A
#
# COMPACT_ATOMS: atom_id res chain seq x y z
N MET A 1 10.75 -8.24 21.74
CA MET A 1 9.38 -8.48 21.27
C MET A 1 9.51 -8.66 19.78
N ALA A 2 9.20 -9.84 19.26
CA ALA A 2 9.09 -10.03 17.83
C ALA A 2 8.03 -9.05 17.27
N THR A 3 8.33 -8.46 16.12
CA THR A 3 7.35 -7.78 15.25
C THR A 3 6.24 -8.74 14.82
N ASP A 4 6.62 -10.01 14.66
CA ASP A 4 5.86 -11.08 14.06
C ASP A 4 5.19 -11.93 15.15
N GLY A 5 3.88 -12.14 15.02
CA GLY A 5 3.08 -12.86 16.00
C GLY A 5 3.17 -14.39 15.86
N VAL A 6 2.53 -15.10 16.78
CA VAL A 6 2.64 -16.57 16.86
C VAL A 6 1.73 -17.35 15.90
N LYS A 7 0.81 -16.71 15.16
CA LYS A 7 -0.07 -17.40 14.18
C LYS A 7 0.64 -17.60 12.83
N ILE A 8 0.07 -18.45 11.96
CA ILE A 8 0.61 -18.75 10.62
C ILE A 8 0.70 -17.53 9.69
N ILE A 9 -0.20 -16.55 9.86
CA ILE A 9 -0.25 -15.30 9.06
C ILE A 9 -0.09 -14.04 9.91
N ASP A 10 0.55 -14.17 11.07
CA ASP A 10 1.06 -13.01 11.79
C ASP A 10 2.51 -12.77 11.35
N GLY A 11 2.88 -11.50 11.17
CA GLY A 11 4.19 -11.10 10.66
C GLY A 11 4.17 -10.69 9.19
N ASP A 12 5.12 -9.85 8.79
CA ASP A 12 5.04 -9.11 7.52
C ASP A 12 5.23 -10.05 6.31
N LEU A 13 6.27 -10.89 6.32
CA LEU A 13 6.49 -11.93 5.29
C LEU A 13 5.29 -12.89 5.17
N ALA A 14 4.75 -13.32 6.30
CA ALA A 14 3.59 -14.21 6.36
C ALA A 14 2.33 -13.56 5.74
N HIS A 15 2.17 -12.26 5.97
CA HIS A 15 1.07 -11.47 5.45
C HIS A 15 1.20 -11.27 3.94
N ASP A 16 2.37 -10.85 3.46
CA ASP A 16 2.60 -10.53 2.05
C ASP A 16 2.50 -11.76 1.15
N VAL A 17 3.03 -12.92 1.58
CA VAL A 17 2.85 -14.21 0.88
C VAL A 17 1.37 -14.57 0.75
N TYR A 18 0.64 -14.57 1.87
CA TYR A 18 -0.77 -14.96 1.88
C TYR A 18 -1.67 -13.96 1.13
N VAL A 19 -1.42 -12.66 1.27
CA VAL A 19 -2.20 -11.61 0.61
C VAL A 19 -1.93 -11.59 -0.89
N THR A 20 -0.68 -11.70 -1.33
CA THR A 20 -0.31 -11.73 -2.76
C THR A 20 -0.91 -12.95 -3.45
N PHE A 21 -0.82 -14.14 -2.83
CA PHE A 21 -1.44 -15.36 -3.35
C PHE A 21 -2.95 -15.15 -3.54
N MET A 22 -3.62 -14.65 -2.50
CA MET A 22 -5.08 -14.44 -2.53
C MET A 22 -5.52 -13.33 -3.49
N ASP A 23 -4.70 -12.31 -3.73
CA ASP A 23 -5.00 -11.25 -4.70
C ASP A 23 -4.87 -11.71 -6.14
N LEU A 24 -3.79 -12.43 -6.50
CA LEU A 24 -3.64 -13.01 -7.83
C LEU A 24 -4.72 -14.07 -8.10
N TYR A 25 -5.03 -14.90 -7.11
CA TYR A 25 -6.15 -15.85 -7.18
C TYR A 25 -7.52 -15.16 -7.32
N ASP A 26 -7.79 -14.07 -6.59
CA ASP A 26 -9.06 -13.34 -6.73
C ASP A 26 -9.14 -12.50 -8.02
N ALA A 27 -8.01 -12.07 -8.58
CA ALA A 27 -7.93 -11.35 -9.86
C ALA A 27 -8.30 -12.22 -11.07
N GLY A 28 -7.91 -13.50 -11.05
CA GLY A 28 -8.24 -14.48 -12.09
C GLY A 28 -7.08 -15.34 -12.59
N GLU A 29 -5.87 -15.15 -12.07
CA GLU A 29 -4.64 -15.80 -12.57
C GLU A 29 -4.66 -17.33 -12.45
N SER A 30 -3.86 -18.01 -13.29
CA SER A 30 -3.68 -19.47 -13.16
C SER A 30 -2.90 -19.82 -11.89
N ILE A 31 -3.07 -21.03 -11.36
CA ILE A 31 -2.39 -21.43 -10.12
C ILE A 31 -0.88 -21.47 -10.33
N GLU A 32 -0.44 -21.89 -11.51
CA GLU A 32 0.94 -21.90 -11.96
C GLU A 32 1.56 -20.49 -11.93
N THR A 33 0.87 -19.49 -12.49
CA THR A 33 1.28 -18.07 -12.42
C THR A 33 1.33 -17.57 -10.97
N VAL A 34 0.38 -17.98 -10.12
CA VAL A 34 0.39 -17.63 -8.69
C VAL A 34 1.58 -18.27 -7.96
N LYS A 35 1.90 -19.54 -8.22
CA LYS A 35 3.05 -20.23 -7.62
C LYS A 35 4.36 -19.50 -7.95
N THR A 36 4.63 -19.23 -9.23
CA THR A 36 5.83 -18.50 -9.66
C THR A 36 5.89 -17.05 -9.17
N ALA A 37 4.75 -16.40 -8.98
CA ALA A 37 4.68 -15.07 -8.35
C ALA A 37 4.88 -15.09 -6.82
N ILE A 38 4.86 -16.25 -6.18
CA ILE A 38 5.12 -16.43 -4.74
C ILE A 38 6.55 -16.93 -4.47
N GLU A 39 7.17 -17.65 -5.40
CA GLU A 39 8.59 -18.07 -5.33
C GLU A 39 9.55 -16.88 -5.04
N GLN A 40 9.21 -15.66 -5.46
CA GLN A 40 10.00 -14.44 -5.17
C GLN A 40 10.07 -14.04 -3.68
N PHE A 41 9.23 -14.63 -2.81
CA PHE A 41 9.23 -14.39 -1.36
C PHE A 41 9.99 -15.46 -0.57
N GLN A 42 10.55 -16.48 -1.23
CA GLN A 42 11.40 -17.47 -0.56
C GLN A 42 12.72 -16.82 -0.13
N ALA A 43 13.17 -17.12 1.10
CA ALA A 43 14.36 -16.51 1.67
C ALA A 43 15.65 -17.24 1.27
N ASP A 44 16.74 -16.50 1.10
CA ASP A 44 18.07 -17.07 0.88
C ASP A 44 18.70 -17.50 2.21
N ASN A 45 18.40 -18.72 2.67
CA ASN A 45 19.04 -19.42 3.80
C ASN A 45 18.74 -18.86 5.21
N ASP A 46 17.46 -18.60 5.55
CA ASP A 46 17.03 -18.38 6.94
C ASP A 46 15.92 -19.38 7.31
N ASP A 47 16.22 -20.30 8.25
CA ASP A 47 15.30 -21.34 8.73
C ASP A 47 13.98 -20.76 9.31
N VAL A 48 13.99 -19.53 9.83
CA VAL A 48 12.81 -18.87 10.44
C VAL A 48 11.90 -18.32 9.34
N ASP A 49 12.47 -17.58 8.38
CA ASP A 49 11.70 -17.05 7.26
C ASP A 49 11.21 -18.17 6.33
N ASP A 50 11.97 -19.26 6.14
CA ASP A 50 11.51 -20.45 5.42
C ASP A 50 10.32 -21.13 6.13
N GLU A 51 10.33 -21.25 7.48
CA GLU A 51 9.18 -21.76 8.24
C GLU A 51 7.95 -20.86 8.06
N ILE A 52 8.14 -19.53 8.07
CA ILE A 52 7.07 -18.55 7.91
C ILE A 52 6.50 -18.60 6.48
N PHE A 53 7.37 -18.54 5.46
CA PHE A 53 7.04 -18.63 4.04
C PHE A 53 6.23 -19.90 3.73
N ILE A 54 6.77 -21.09 4.06
CA ILE A 54 6.14 -22.35 3.65
C ILE A 54 4.81 -22.59 4.38
N THR A 55 4.69 -22.15 5.64
CA THR A 55 3.43 -22.29 6.39
C THR A 55 2.35 -21.32 5.90
N ALA A 56 2.69 -20.08 5.56
CA ALA A 56 1.75 -19.11 4.97
C ALA A 56 1.32 -19.52 3.55
N TYR A 57 2.25 -20.00 2.72
CA TYR A 57 2.00 -20.47 1.35
C TYR A 57 1.14 -21.74 1.32
N ALA A 58 1.49 -22.75 2.13
CA ALA A 58 0.69 -23.98 2.24
C ALA A 58 -0.72 -23.74 2.78
N LEU A 59 -0.89 -22.76 3.69
CA LEU A 59 -2.22 -22.32 4.13
C LEU A 59 -3.04 -21.76 2.96
N ALA A 60 -2.44 -20.91 2.14
CA ALA A 60 -3.11 -20.29 1.00
C ALA A 60 -3.53 -21.35 -0.06
N LEU A 61 -2.60 -22.26 -0.40
CA LEU A 61 -2.86 -23.42 -1.28
C LEU A 61 -3.96 -24.33 -0.73
N TRP A 62 -3.94 -24.66 0.57
CA TRP A 62 -4.98 -25.48 1.20
C TRP A 62 -6.35 -24.80 1.14
N GLU A 63 -6.41 -23.49 1.39
CA GLU A 63 -7.68 -22.76 1.37
C GLU A 63 -8.31 -22.72 -0.02
N VAL A 64 -7.53 -22.63 -1.09
CA VAL A 64 -8.05 -22.76 -2.48
C VAL A 64 -8.16 -24.21 -2.99
N GLY A 65 -7.76 -25.20 -2.18
CA GLY A 65 -7.83 -26.62 -2.53
C GLY A 65 -6.81 -27.05 -3.59
N GLN A 66 -5.60 -26.47 -3.56
CA GLN A 66 -4.50 -26.71 -4.51
C GLN A 66 -3.18 -27.08 -3.79
N LEU A 67 -3.25 -27.51 -2.52
CA LEU A 67 -2.10 -28.07 -1.81
C LEU A 67 -1.77 -29.48 -2.37
N ASP A 68 -0.50 -29.72 -2.61
CA ASP A 68 0.06 -30.97 -3.13
C ASP A 68 0.98 -31.66 -2.09
N GLU A 69 1.38 -32.89 -2.38
CA GLU A 69 2.20 -33.72 -1.48
C GLU A 69 3.64 -33.18 -1.32
N GLU A 70 4.14 -32.42 -2.29
CA GLU A 70 5.48 -31.81 -2.23
C GLU A 70 5.51 -30.69 -1.19
N ILE A 71 4.62 -29.70 -1.31
CA ILE A 71 4.51 -28.60 -0.35
C ILE A 71 4.11 -29.14 1.04
N LEU A 72 3.24 -30.13 1.13
CA LEU A 72 2.90 -30.79 2.40
C LEU A 72 4.13 -31.44 3.06
N SER A 73 5.02 -32.04 2.26
CA SER A 73 6.30 -32.61 2.75
C SER A 73 7.29 -31.55 3.21
N GLN A 74 7.35 -30.39 2.53
CA GLN A 74 8.16 -29.25 2.96
C GLN A 74 7.66 -28.67 4.29
N VAL A 75 6.34 -28.51 4.48
CA VAL A 75 5.77 -28.11 5.78
C VAL A 75 6.09 -29.12 6.89
N ALA A 76 6.04 -30.42 6.60
CA ALA A 76 6.39 -31.46 7.57
C ALA A 76 7.85 -31.35 8.05
N LEU A 77 8.76 -30.95 7.16
CA LEU A 77 10.16 -30.69 7.49
C LEU A 77 10.32 -29.42 8.35
N ALA A 78 9.71 -28.30 7.95
CA ALA A 78 9.75 -27.04 8.68
C ALA A 78 9.18 -27.15 10.10
N ILE A 79 8.03 -27.83 10.28
CA ILE A 79 7.42 -28.08 11.60
C ILE A 79 8.32 -28.97 12.48
N LYS A 80 9.14 -29.85 11.88
CA LYS A 80 10.12 -30.68 12.57
C LYS A 80 11.41 -29.91 12.94
N GLN A 81 11.83 -28.94 12.14
CA GLN A 81 12.89 -27.98 12.49
C GLN A 81 12.44 -27.06 13.64
N ASN A 82 11.17 -26.62 13.62
CA ASN A 82 10.54 -25.77 14.64
C ASN A 82 11.33 -24.44 14.86
N ALA A 83 11.88 -23.91 13.76
CA ALA A 83 12.88 -22.84 13.76
C ALA A 83 12.40 -21.56 14.45
N PHE A 84 11.20 -21.05 14.10
CA PHE A 84 10.69 -19.80 14.66
C PHE A 84 10.36 -19.95 16.15
N ALA A 85 9.81 -21.09 16.56
CA ALA A 85 9.55 -21.37 17.97
C ALA A 85 10.84 -21.57 18.79
N ASN A 86 11.89 -22.12 18.18
CA ASN A 86 13.23 -22.19 18.78
C ASN A 86 13.83 -20.79 18.93
N TYR A 87 13.80 -19.97 17.88
CA TYR A 87 14.23 -18.56 17.88
C TYR A 87 13.51 -17.74 18.97
N LEU A 88 12.18 -17.82 19.05
CA LEU A 88 11.38 -17.17 20.10
C LEU A 88 11.81 -17.62 21.51
N THR A 89 12.17 -18.88 21.68
CA THR A 89 12.57 -19.45 22.97
C THR A 89 14.00 -19.08 23.37
N GLN A 90 14.94 -19.07 22.42
CA GLN A 90 16.38 -18.99 22.67
C GLN A 90 16.95 -17.59 22.45
N SER A 91 16.53 -16.88 21.39
CA SER A 91 17.03 -15.56 21.00
C SER A 91 16.22 -14.43 21.66
N GLU A 92 14.89 -14.46 21.51
CA GLU A 92 13.98 -13.45 22.07
C GLU A 92 13.65 -13.68 23.56
N ASN A 93 14.15 -14.78 24.16
CA ASN A 93 13.89 -15.16 25.56
C ASN A 93 12.38 -15.20 25.92
N ALA A 94 11.55 -15.63 24.96
CA ALA A 94 10.10 -15.69 25.02
C ALA A 94 9.59 -17.15 24.95
N PRO A 95 9.93 -18.03 25.92
CA PRO A 95 9.57 -19.47 25.89
C PRO A 95 8.06 -19.72 25.88
N ASN A 96 7.27 -18.81 26.46
CA ASN A 96 5.82 -18.85 26.41
C ASN A 96 5.26 -18.60 25.00
N GLU A 97 6.03 -17.98 24.10
CA GLU A 97 5.62 -17.64 22.74
C GLU A 97 6.10 -18.69 21.74
N GLY A 98 7.32 -19.20 21.90
CA GLY A 98 7.75 -20.43 21.23
C GLY A 98 6.80 -21.60 21.49
N ARG A 99 6.36 -21.79 22.73
CA ARG A 99 5.34 -22.81 23.08
C ARG A 99 3.98 -22.56 22.41
N LYS A 100 3.57 -21.30 22.21
CA LYS A 100 2.34 -20.97 21.44
C LYS A 100 2.54 -21.25 19.95
N ARG A 101 3.68 -20.89 19.35
CA ARG A 101 3.99 -21.15 17.93
C ARG A 101 3.97 -22.66 17.64
N GLN A 102 4.62 -23.49 18.45
CA GLN A 102 4.50 -24.96 18.32
C GLN A 102 3.04 -25.45 18.38
N GLN A 103 2.22 -24.91 19.30
CA GLN A 103 0.79 -25.28 19.36
C GLN A 103 -0.01 -24.81 18.13
N VAL A 104 0.38 -23.70 17.51
CA VAL A 104 -0.18 -23.24 16.22
C VAL A 104 0.26 -24.18 15.09
N LEU A 105 1.55 -24.52 14.99
CA LEU A 105 2.09 -25.42 13.97
C LEU A 105 1.41 -26.80 14.03
N ASN A 106 1.24 -27.38 15.22
CA ASN A 106 0.59 -28.68 15.37
C ASN A 106 -0.87 -28.65 14.88
N ARG A 107 -1.65 -27.62 15.28
CA ARG A 107 -3.04 -27.43 14.80
C ARG A 107 -3.13 -27.12 13.32
N PHE A 108 -2.10 -26.47 12.76
CA PHE A 108 -1.99 -26.19 11.34
C PHE A 108 -1.73 -27.48 10.56
N TRP A 109 -0.82 -28.34 11.03
CA TRP A 109 -0.59 -29.68 10.49
C TRP A 109 -1.87 -30.53 10.50
N ASP A 110 -2.57 -30.59 11.65
CA ASP A 110 -3.85 -31.30 11.80
C ASP A 110 -4.92 -30.82 10.79
N LYS A 111 -4.90 -29.53 10.43
CA LYS A 111 -5.77 -28.90 9.42
C LYS A 111 -5.33 -29.28 8.00
N ILE A 112 -4.06 -29.08 7.63
CA ILE A 112 -3.62 -29.19 6.23
C ILE A 112 -3.42 -30.64 5.77
N SER A 113 -3.18 -31.58 6.68
CA SER A 113 -3.07 -33.02 6.39
C SER A 113 -4.40 -33.65 5.96
N GLN A 114 -5.51 -32.89 6.02
CA GLN A 114 -6.84 -33.30 5.58
C GLN A 114 -7.23 -32.50 4.33
N PRO A 115 -7.78 -33.12 3.27
CA PRO A 115 -8.19 -32.40 2.07
C PRO A 115 -9.29 -31.39 2.39
N ASN A 116 -9.17 -30.16 1.86
CA ASN A 116 -10.17 -29.12 2.10
C ASN A 116 -11.50 -29.46 1.40
N ILE A 117 -12.49 -29.89 2.20
CA ILE A 117 -13.84 -30.27 1.73
C ILE A 117 -14.61 -29.08 1.12
N ARG A 118 -14.21 -27.84 1.41
CA ARG A 118 -14.85 -26.62 0.89
C ARG A 118 -13.83 -25.57 0.41
N PRO A 119 -13.20 -25.79 -0.76
CA PRO A 119 -12.25 -24.85 -1.34
C PRO A 119 -12.84 -23.44 -1.51
N ARG A 120 -12.05 -22.43 -1.15
CA ARG A 120 -12.36 -21.00 -1.24
C ARG A 120 -12.50 -20.60 -2.71
N LYS A 121 -13.72 -20.28 -3.13
CA LYS A 121 -13.97 -19.71 -4.47
C LYS A 121 -13.33 -18.33 -4.61
N ARG A 122 -12.82 -18.01 -5.81
CA ARG A 122 -12.34 -16.66 -6.19
C ARG A 122 -13.38 -15.59 -5.84
N LYS A 123 -12.96 -14.50 -5.22
CA LYS A 123 -13.81 -13.42 -4.73
C LYS A 123 -13.80 -12.26 -5.71
N ILE A 124 -14.86 -12.16 -6.52
CA ILE A 124 -14.99 -11.11 -7.54
C ILE A 124 -15.11 -9.72 -6.88
N HIS A 125 -14.04 -8.95 -6.96
CA HIS A 125 -13.98 -7.59 -6.45
C HIS A 125 -14.35 -6.58 -7.55
N LYS A 126 -15.58 -6.04 -7.48
CA LYS A 126 -16.06 -5.04 -8.46
C LYS A 126 -15.27 -3.74 -8.37
N ALA A 127 -14.62 -3.35 -9.46
CA ALA A 127 -14.05 -2.02 -9.64
C ALA A 127 -15.15 -0.95 -9.76
N GLN A 128 -14.84 0.27 -9.34
CA GLN A 128 -15.61 1.46 -9.66
C GLN A 128 -15.33 1.87 -11.11
N THR A 129 -16.39 2.19 -11.86
CA THR A 129 -16.32 2.63 -13.27
C THR A 129 -16.84 4.05 -13.48
N LYS A 130 -17.30 4.70 -12.40
CA LYS A 130 -17.71 6.10 -12.38
C LYS A 130 -16.85 6.81 -11.34
N PHE A 131 -15.87 7.57 -11.81
CA PHE A 131 -15.01 8.37 -10.93
C PHE A 131 -15.65 9.72 -10.64
N VAL A 132 -15.16 10.40 -9.58
CA VAL A 132 -15.60 11.76 -9.23
C VAL A 132 -14.82 12.80 -10.06
N PHE A 133 -13.53 12.52 -10.26
CA PHE A 133 -12.55 13.30 -10.98
C PHE A 133 -11.62 12.35 -11.74
N ASP A 134 -10.90 12.85 -12.73
CA ASP A 134 -10.05 12.06 -13.63
C ASP A 134 -8.55 12.26 -13.32
N GLU A 135 -7.72 11.23 -13.55
CA GLU A 135 -6.26 11.37 -13.37
C GLU A 135 -5.70 12.46 -14.28
N GLY A 136 -5.04 13.47 -13.71
CA GLY A 136 -4.64 14.68 -14.42
C GLY A 136 -5.42 15.93 -14.01
N ASP A 137 -6.61 15.78 -13.40
CA ASP A 137 -7.44 16.92 -13.00
C ASP A 137 -6.73 17.87 -12.05
N VAL A 138 -6.76 19.16 -12.40
CA VAL A 138 -6.34 20.25 -11.53
C VAL A 138 -7.59 20.87 -10.90
N LEU A 139 -7.68 20.82 -9.58
CA LEU A 139 -8.82 21.27 -8.79
C LEU A 139 -8.43 22.44 -7.89
N SER A 140 -9.28 23.46 -7.77
CA SER A 140 -9.17 24.49 -6.72
C SER A 140 -10.26 24.30 -5.65
N PHE A 141 -9.94 24.68 -4.42
CA PHE A 141 -10.84 24.61 -3.26
C PHE A 141 -10.55 25.75 -2.28
N GLN A 142 -11.57 26.18 -1.54
CA GLN A 142 -11.47 27.27 -0.55
C GLN A 142 -11.35 26.72 0.88
N MET A 143 -10.34 27.19 1.60
CA MET A 143 -10.10 26.91 3.02
C MET A 143 -11.11 27.63 3.92
N SER A 144 -11.23 27.20 5.18
CA SER A 144 -12.06 27.85 6.20
C SER A 144 -11.58 29.25 6.62
N ASP A 145 -10.34 29.62 6.30
CA ASP A 145 -9.81 31.00 6.43
C ASP A 145 -10.19 31.92 5.23
N GLY A 146 -10.93 31.40 4.25
CA GLY A 146 -11.34 32.09 3.03
C GLY A 146 -10.29 32.12 1.91
N THR A 147 -9.06 31.67 2.16
CA THR A 147 -8.01 31.57 1.12
C THR A 147 -8.17 30.29 0.29
N TYR A 148 -7.67 30.29 -0.93
CA TYR A 148 -7.75 29.14 -1.84
C TYR A 148 -6.46 28.33 -1.87
N ARG A 149 -6.62 27.05 -2.20
CA ARG A 149 -5.55 26.10 -2.53
C ARG A 149 -5.85 25.49 -3.90
N ALA A 150 -4.90 24.71 -4.40
CA ALA A 150 -5.08 23.85 -5.55
C ALA A 150 -4.51 22.46 -5.27
N THR A 151 -5.00 21.46 -6.00
CA THR A 151 -4.49 20.09 -5.97
C THR A 151 -4.54 19.46 -7.35
N ILE A 152 -3.75 18.41 -7.56
CA ILE A 152 -3.68 17.66 -8.82
C ILE A 152 -4.00 16.20 -8.50
N LEU A 153 -4.99 15.61 -9.17
CA LEU A 153 -5.32 14.19 -9.00
C LEU A 153 -4.26 13.34 -9.73
N LEU A 154 -3.32 12.78 -8.97
CA LEU A 154 -2.15 12.09 -9.50
C LEU A 154 -2.46 10.66 -9.96
N LEU A 155 -3.29 9.94 -9.19
CA LEU A 155 -3.53 8.51 -9.34
C LEU A 155 -4.88 8.12 -8.71
N ILE A 156 -5.65 7.27 -9.38
CA ILE A 156 -6.86 6.60 -8.87
C ILE A 156 -6.54 5.11 -8.70
N SER A 157 -6.21 4.70 -7.47
CA SER A 157 -5.90 3.30 -7.18
C SER A 157 -7.14 2.51 -6.78
N GLN A 158 -7.25 1.28 -7.29
CA GLN A 158 -8.33 0.35 -6.94
C GLN A 158 -7.77 -0.98 -6.45
N HIS A 159 -8.22 -1.44 -5.28
CA HIS A 159 -7.77 -2.69 -4.65
C HIS A 159 -8.91 -3.31 -3.85
N ARG A 160 -9.15 -4.62 -4.02
CA ARG A 160 -10.23 -5.37 -3.35
C ARG A 160 -11.60 -4.65 -3.35
N GLY A 161 -11.93 -3.93 -4.44
CA GLY A 161 -13.18 -3.18 -4.60
C GLY A 161 -13.27 -1.85 -3.82
N ARG A 162 -12.20 -1.47 -3.11
CA ARG A 162 -11.96 -0.10 -2.64
C ARG A 162 -11.40 0.71 -3.82
N CYS A 163 -11.77 1.98 -3.89
CA CYS A 163 -11.22 2.96 -4.83
C CYS A 163 -10.76 4.18 -4.03
N SER A 164 -9.54 4.64 -4.28
CA SER A 164 -8.95 5.80 -3.59
C SER A 164 -8.27 6.76 -4.58
N TYR A 165 -8.30 8.03 -4.24
CA TYR A 165 -7.83 9.14 -5.05
C TYR A 165 -6.61 9.74 -4.35
N GLN A 166 -5.50 9.88 -5.07
CA GLN A 166 -4.24 10.37 -4.53
C GLN A 166 -3.99 11.78 -5.04
N PHE A 167 -4.24 12.75 -4.17
CA PHE A 167 -4.22 14.18 -4.49
C PHE A 167 -2.86 14.79 -4.16
N ALA A 168 -2.09 15.15 -5.18
CA ALA A 168 -0.78 15.77 -4.99
C ALA A 168 -0.91 17.26 -4.62
N MET A 169 0.09 17.76 -3.90
CA MET A 169 0.06 19.09 -3.28
C MET A 169 1.00 20.08 -4.01
N PRO A 170 0.48 20.89 -4.96
CA PRO A 170 1.21 21.99 -5.59
C PRO A 170 1.23 23.26 -4.72
N THR A 171 2.14 24.17 -5.00
CA THR A 171 2.31 25.43 -4.27
C THR A 171 1.33 26.51 -4.73
N TYR A 172 0.08 26.43 -4.28
CA TYR A 172 -0.87 27.54 -4.40
C TYR A 172 -1.40 27.97 -3.02
N THR A 173 -1.40 29.28 -2.75
CA THR A 173 -2.04 29.90 -1.59
C THR A 173 -2.28 31.38 -1.90
N ALA A 174 -3.53 31.78 -2.05
CA ALA A 174 -3.92 33.17 -2.30
C ALA A 174 -5.35 33.46 -1.79
N PRO A 175 -5.74 34.73 -1.58
CA PRO A 175 -7.14 35.10 -1.33
C PRO A 175 -8.04 34.90 -2.56
N SER A 176 -7.46 34.90 -3.76
CA SER A 176 -8.11 34.56 -5.03
C SER A 176 -8.08 33.06 -5.30
N LYS A 177 -9.07 32.56 -6.05
CA LYS A 177 -9.10 31.21 -6.63
C LYS A 177 -7.95 31.01 -7.62
N ALA A 178 -7.41 29.78 -7.67
CA ALA A 178 -6.34 29.41 -8.61
C ALA A 178 -6.83 29.34 -10.07
N THR A 179 -5.98 29.79 -10.99
CA THR A 179 -6.05 29.46 -12.41
C THR A 179 -5.24 28.19 -12.70
N PHE A 180 -5.46 27.57 -13.86
CA PHE A 180 -4.63 26.45 -14.32
C PHE A 180 -3.14 26.86 -14.46
N GLU A 181 -2.89 28.07 -14.96
CA GLU A 181 -1.54 28.59 -15.22
C GLU A 181 -0.76 28.82 -13.91
N ASP A 182 -1.43 29.26 -12.84
CA ASP A 182 -0.81 29.38 -11.50
C ASP A 182 -0.26 28.03 -11.01
N VAL A 183 -1.00 26.94 -11.26
CA VAL A 183 -0.64 25.59 -10.83
C VAL A 183 0.42 25.00 -11.76
N GLN A 184 0.24 25.13 -13.08
CA GLN A 184 1.15 24.57 -14.09
C GLN A 184 2.57 25.16 -13.98
N ASN A 185 2.69 26.45 -13.66
CA ASN A 185 3.96 27.14 -13.44
C ASN A 185 4.47 27.05 -11.99
N GLY A 186 3.70 26.44 -11.09
CA GLY A 186 4.04 26.29 -9.67
C GLY A 186 5.03 25.16 -9.37
N GLU A 187 5.36 25.03 -8.09
CA GLU A 187 6.13 23.92 -7.54
C GLU A 187 5.19 22.84 -6.95
N ILE A 188 5.72 21.66 -6.65
CA ILE A 188 5.01 20.51 -6.07
C ILE A 188 5.95 19.76 -5.13
N MET A 189 5.44 19.29 -3.99
CA MET A 189 6.27 18.51 -3.06
C MET A 189 6.43 17.06 -3.50
N GLY A 190 7.59 16.49 -3.17
CA GLY A 190 7.86 15.07 -3.32
C GLY A 190 9.13 14.64 -2.59
N ARG A 191 9.66 13.49 -2.99
CA ARG A 191 10.99 13.00 -2.62
C ARG A 191 11.60 12.23 -3.78
N MET A 192 12.93 12.23 -3.85
CA MET A 192 13.66 11.22 -4.63
C MET A 192 13.46 9.85 -3.98
N ILE A 193 13.20 8.83 -4.79
CA ILE A 193 13.06 7.43 -4.39
C ILE A 193 14.25 6.66 -4.97
N GLU A 194 15.08 6.13 -4.09
CA GLU A 194 16.21 5.25 -4.40
C GLU A 194 15.72 3.79 -4.57
N PRO A 195 16.49 2.92 -5.27
CA PRO A 195 17.74 3.19 -5.98
C PRO A 195 17.54 3.92 -7.32
N ALA A 196 16.32 3.88 -7.89
CA ALA A 196 16.06 4.31 -9.27
C ALA A 196 16.13 5.83 -9.51
N SER A 197 16.36 6.65 -8.47
CA SER A 197 16.41 8.13 -8.53
C SER A 197 15.19 8.76 -9.21
N ARG A 198 14.00 8.22 -8.96
CA ARG A 198 12.72 8.73 -9.51
C ARG A 198 12.01 9.60 -8.48
N VAL A 199 11.29 10.64 -8.91
CA VAL A 199 10.47 11.44 -8.00
C VAL A 199 9.18 10.69 -7.66
N GLY A 200 8.81 10.69 -6.38
CA GLY A 200 7.44 10.41 -5.93
C GLY A 200 6.87 11.65 -5.23
N PHE A 201 5.66 12.05 -5.60
CA PHE A 201 5.03 13.30 -5.16
C PHE A 201 4.23 13.11 -3.87
N ASN A 202 4.25 14.09 -2.97
CA ASN A 202 3.54 13.99 -1.71
C ASN A 202 2.03 14.14 -1.96
N VAL A 203 1.25 13.16 -1.47
CA VAL A 203 -0.18 13.01 -1.77
C VAL A 203 -1.04 12.89 -0.51
N VAL A 204 -2.27 13.38 -0.61
CA VAL A 204 -3.36 13.11 0.34
C VAL A 204 -4.28 12.07 -0.28
N GLY A 205 -4.38 10.90 0.33
CA GLY A 205 -5.24 9.80 -0.11
C GLY A 205 -6.67 9.94 0.42
N MET A 206 -7.67 9.82 -0.44
CA MET A 206 -9.08 9.88 -0.04
C MET A 206 -9.90 8.74 -0.64
N ALA A 207 -10.81 8.14 0.15
CA ALA A 207 -11.70 7.09 -0.33
C ALA A 207 -12.82 7.65 -1.22
N HIS A 208 -13.21 6.90 -2.27
CA HIS A 208 -14.24 7.32 -3.24
C HIS A 208 -15.54 7.84 -2.61
N LYS A 209 -16.04 7.18 -1.55
CA LYS A 209 -17.28 7.60 -0.87
C LYS A 209 -17.13 8.91 -0.10
N THR A 210 -15.96 9.17 0.49
CA THR A 210 -15.66 10.45 1.15
C THR A 210 -15.61 11.54 0.10
N LEU A 211 -14.85 11.36 -0.97
CA LEU A 211 -14.69 12.34 -2.05
C LEU A 211 -16.03 12.69 -2.70
N LEU A 212 -16.87 11.69 -2.99
CA LEU A 212 -18.20 11.90 -3.58
C LEU A 212 -19.13 12.75 -2.69
N ALA A 213 -18.96 12.71 -1.37
CA ALA A 213 -19.77 13.47 -0.42
C ALA A 213 -19.31 14.93 -0.23
N ILE A 214 -18.18 15.33 -0.81
CA ILE A 214 -17.60 16.68 -0.71
C ILE A 214 -17.12 17.22 -2.08
N ALA A 215 -17.54 16.59 -3.18
CA ALA A 215 -17.05 16.88 -4.53
C ALA A 215 -17.42 18.31 -5.00
N ASP A 216 -18.53 18.84 -4.49
CA ASP A 216 -19.06 20.19 -4.70
C ASP A 216 -18.15 21.30 -4.15
N ARG A 217 -17.29 20.99 -3.16
CA ARG A 217 -16.26 21.92 -2.66
C ARG A 217 -15.07 22.10 -3.61
N PHE A 218 -14.94 21.25 -4.64
CA PHE A 218 -13.80 21.26 -5.56
C PHE A 218 -14.26 21.71 -6.95
N GLU A 219 -13.55 22.69 -7.53
CA GLU A 219 -13.81 23.13 -8.89
C GLU A 219 -12.66 22.72 -9.82
N ARG A 220 -12.97 22.00 -10.90
CA ARG A 220 -12.00 21.61 -11.94
C ARG A 220 -11.59 22.85 -12.73
N ILE A 221 -10.36 23.30 -12.55
CA ILE A 221 -9.79 24.50 -13.19
C ILE A 221 -8.93 24.17 -14.43
N GLY A 222 -8.57 22.91 -14.62
CA GLY A 222 -7.87 22.42 -15.82
C GLY A 222 -7.49 20.95 -15.69
N HIS A 223 -6.62 20.47 -16.58
CA HIS A 223 -6.19 19.07 -16.65
C HIS A 223 -4.74 18.98 -17.16
N LEU A 224 -3.97 18.02 -16.63
CA LEU A 224 -2.57 17.76 -16.97
C LEU A 224 -2.41 16.34 -17.52
N GLU A 225 -1.72 16.19 -18.64
CA GLU A 225 -1.37 14.89 -19.22
C GLU A 225 -0.23 14.22 -18.41
N ILE A 226 -0.58 13.63 -17.26
CA ILE A 226 0.41 13.06 -16.32
C ILE A 226 0.98 11.74 -16.86
N THR A 227 2.32 11.68 -16.99
CA THR A 227 3.01 10.48 -17.49
C THR A 227 2.89 9.30 -16.51
N GLN A 228 2.91 8.07 -17.03
CA GLN A 228 2.98 6.87 -16.19
C GLN A 228 4.27 6.78 -15.37
N ALA A 229 5.32 7.53 -15.74
CA ALA A 229 6.53 7.66 -14.93
C ALA A 229 6.29 8.51 -13.67
N ALA A 230 5.48 9.56 -13.77
CA ALA A 230 5.17 10.52 -12.72
C ALA A 230 4.09 10.08 -11.71
N LYS A 231 3.27 9.06 -12.04
CA LYS A 231 2.20 8.51 -11.15
C LYS A 231 2.78 7.70 -9.96
N ARG A 232 3.56 8.39 -9.11
CA ARG A 232 4.33 7.83 -7.98
C ARG A 232 4.02 8.60 -6.71
N CYS A 233 3.58 7.89 -5.67
CA CYS A 233 3.36 8.48 -4.36
C CYS A 233 4.70 8.61 -3.60
N GLY A 234 4.93 9.77 -3.01
CA GLY A 234 6.10 10.14 -2.22
C GLY A 234 5.90 9.81 -0.75
N ALA A 235 5.67 10.83 0.07
CA ALA A 235 4.98 10.66 1.35
C ALA A 235 3.45 10.68 1.12
N GLN A 236 2.70 9.91 1.91
CA GLN A 236 1.25 9.77 1.77
C GLN A 236 0.56 10.01 3.12
N SER A 237 -0.45 10.87 3.14
CA SER A 237 -1.40 11.01 4.24
C SER A 237 -2.78 10.48 3.83
N GLY A 238 -3.71 10.38 4.78
CA GLY A 238 -5.10 9.96 4.52
C GLY A 238 -6.11 11.00 5.03
N ALA A 239 -7.11 11.31 4.21
CA ALA A 239 -8.24 12.16 4.58
C ALA A 239 -9.53 11.34 4.68
N VAL A 240 -10.30 11.57 5.75
CA VAL A 240 -11.58 10.90 6.04
C VAL A 240 -12.78 11.80 5.79
N ASP A 241 -12.55 13.10 5.70
CA ASP A 241 -13.51 14.18 5.47
C ASP A 241 -12.83 15.36 4.74
N PHE A 242 -13.49 16.53 4.69
CA PHE A 242 -12.94 17.72 4.05
C PHE A 242 -11.86 18.44 4.88
N GLU A 243 -11.99 18.48 6.21
CA GLU A 243 -11.09 19.28 7.06
C GLU A 243 -9.74 18.55 7.24
N SER A 244 -9.76 17.23 7.36
CA SER A 244 -8.57 16.36 7.33
C SER A 244 -7.86 16.36 5.97
N PHE A 245 -8.56 16.68 4.88
CA PHE A 245 -7.94 16.96 3.59
C PHE A 245 -7.28 18.34 3.58
N ALA A 246 -8.00 19.37 4.01
CA ALA A 246 -7.55 20.76 4.00
C ALA A 246 -6.34 20.99 4.93
N SER A 247 -6.29 20.33 6.10
CA SER A 247 -5.21 20.50 7.08
C SER A 247 -3.83 20.10 6.53
N ALA A 248 -3.76 19.11 5.62
CA ALA A 248 -2.52 18.74 4.95
C ALA A 248 -1.88 19.91 4.17
N PHE A 249 -2.70 20.83 3.65
CA PHE A 249 -2.25 22.04 2.94
C PHE A 249 -1.90 23.21 3.88
N VAL A 250 -2.20 23.10 5.18
CA VAL A 250 -1.74 24.05 6.22
C VAL A 250 -0.32 23.72 6.62
N ASP A 251 -0.06 22.46 6.98
CA ASP A 251 1.28 21.98 7.34
C ASP A 251 2.27 22.12 6.17
N PHE A 252 1.80 21.88 4.94
CA PHE A 252 2.55 22.13 3.71
C PHE A 252 3.18 23.54 3.64
N ASN A 253 2.41 24.59 3.97
CA ASN A 253 2.91 25.97 3.95
C ASN A 253 3.96 26.23 5.04
N ASN A 254 3.76 25.68 6.24
CA ASN A 254 4.76 25.73 7.32
C ASN A 254 6.06 25.03 6.90
N ILE A 255 5.95 23.84 6.30
CA ILE A 255 7.08 23.06 5.78
C ILE A 255 7.83 23.82 4.68
N ILE A 256 7.15 24.58 3.81
CA ILE A 256 7.80 25.44 2.82
C ILE A 256 8.52 26.62 3.48
N GLY A 257 7.90 27.30 4.46
CA GLY A 257 8.53 28.39 5.20
C GLY A 257 9.84 27.97 5.89
N ILE A 258 9.83 26.78 6.49
CA ILE A 258 11.01 26.17 7.12
C ILE A 258 12.06 25.77 6.05
N LYS A 259 11.65 25.13 4.95
CA LYS A 259 12.56 24.74 3.85
C LYS A 259 13.18 25.93 3.11
N LYS A 260 12.51 27.09 3.08
CA LYS A 260 13.06 28.33 2.48
C LYS A 260 14.06 29.05 3.38
N THR A 261 14.07 28.78 4.68
CA THR A 261 15.04 29.38 5.64
C THR A 261 16.22 28.47 5.96
N VAL A 262 16.03 27.14 5.99
CA VAL A 262 17.11 26.17 6.22
C VAL A 262 17.75 25.74 4.90
N LYS A 263 19.05 25.99 4.71
CA LYS A 263 19.77 25.80 3.43
C LYS A 263 20.13 24.33 3.10
N THR A 264 19.25 23.38 3.43
CA THR A 264 19.37 21.94 3.13
C THR A 264 18.05 21.40 2.56
N HIS A 265 18.10 20.32 1.78
CA HIS A 265 16.96 19.64 1.14
C HIS A 265 16.36 20.27 -0.13
N SER A 266 17.21 20.71 -1.06
CA SER A 266 16.89 20.98 -2.47
C SER A 266 16.46 19.72 -3.30
N LYS A 267 15.93 18.69 -2.63
CA LYS A 267 15.53 17.37 -3.20
C LYS A 267 14.07 16.99 -2.88
N GLN A 268 13.25 17.94 -2.43
CA GLN A 268 11.87 17.68 -1.95
C GLN A 268 10.79 18.63 -2.51
N VAL A 269 11.18 19.55 -3.38
CA VAL A 269 10.29 20.48 -4.09
C VAL A 269 10.72 20.48 -5.55
N PHE A 270 9.77 20.34 -6.45
CA PHE A 270 9.98 20.09 -7.88
C PHE A 270 9.03 20.99 -8.69
N PRO A 271 9.31 21.37 -9.94
CA PRO A 271 8.36 22.14 -10.74
C PRO A 271 7.21 21.24 -11.23
N VAL A 272 5.97 21.72 -11.25
CA VAL A 272 4.77 20.92 -11.63
C VAL A 272 4.91 20.28 -13.02
N ARG A 273 5.61 20.93 -13.95
CA ARG A 273 5.97 20.36 -15.27
C ARG A 273 6.68 19.00 -15.23
N GLN A 274 7.25 18.58 -14.09
CA GLN A 274 7.86 17.25 -13.95
C GLN A 274 6.81 16.11 -13.90
N LEU A 275 5.52 16.43 -13.78
CA LEU A 275 4.43 15.48 -14.03
C LEU A 275 4.26 15.12 -15.52
N LEU A 276 4.85 15.92 -16.42
CA LEU A 276 4.72 15.83 -17.88
C LEU A 276 5.99 15.23 -18.53
N GLN A 277 6.83 14.55 -17.75
CA GLN A 277 8.13 13.98 -18.14
C GLN A 277 8.23 12.48 -17.80
#